data_AF-A0A967HG36-F1
#
_entry.id   AF-A0A967HG36-F1
#
_cell.length_a   1.000
_cell.length_b   1.000
_cell.length_c   1.000
_cell.angle_alpha   90.00
_cell.angle_beta   90.00
_cell.angle_gamma   90.00
#
_symmetry.space_group_name_H-M   'P 1'
#
loop_
_entity.id
_entity.type
_entity.pdbx_description
1 polymer ?
#
loop_
_entity_poly.entity_id
_entity_poly.type
_entity_poly.pdbx_seq_one_letter_code
_entity_poly.pdbx_strand_id
1 'polypeptide(L)'
;HDHHYERFAPMTHRALPDPDYGIRLFIVGTGGGVLRGVQDTPHPQSERIVTEHHGVLRLALGPGEYAWEFVDVDGQIRDQGRDRCH
;
A
#
# COMPACT_ATOMS: atom_id res chain seq x y z
N HIS A 1 14.50 -5.77 -1.81
CA HIS A 1 13.24 -5.03 -1.54
C HIS A 1 12.66 -4.65 -2.89
N ASP A 2 11.34 -4.71 -3.04
CA ASP A 2 10.68 -4.36 -4.32
C ASP A 2 10.64 -2.85 -4.50
N HIS A 3 10.65 -2.38 -5.75
CA HIS A 3 10.80 -0.97 -6.08
C HIS A 3 9.52 -0.42 -6.73
N HIS A 4 8.40 -0.58 -6.03
CA HIS A 4 7.08 -0.08 -6.43
C HIS A 4 6.26 0.28 -5.20
N TYR A 5 5.09 0.85 -5.44
CA TYR A 5 4.05 0.99 -4.42
C TYR A 5 2.99 -0.09 -4.61
N GLU A 6 2.60 -0.75 -3.52
CA GLU A 6 1.49 -1.69 -3.53
C GLU A 6 0.75 -1.69 -2.19
N ARG A 7 -0.58 -1.65 -2.24
CA ARG A 7 -1.44 -1.86 -1.08
C ARG A 7 -2.18 -3.18 -1.24
N PHE A 8 -2.25 -3.92 -0.14
CA PHE A 8 -2.99 -5.16 -0.05
C PHE A 8 -4.26 -4.99 0.80
N ALA A 9 -5.24 -5.86 0.57
CA ALA A 9 -6.37 -6.07 1.46
C ALA A 9 -5.89 -6.61 2.83
N PRO A 10 -6.66 -6.42 3.91
CA PRO A 10 -6.37 -7.02 5.21
C PRO A 10 -6.27 -8.54 5.12
N MET A 11 -5.17 -9.08 5.66
CA MET A 11 -4.86 -10.51 5.58
C MET A 11 -4.26 -11.05 6.87
N THR A 12 -4.37 -12.36 7.05
CA THR A 12 -3.65 -13.10 8.09
C THR A 12 -2.16 -13.17 7.78
N HIS A 13 -1.34 -13.57 8.76
CA HIS A 13 0.10 -13.85 8.58
C HIS A 13 0.41 -14.95 7.53
N ARG A 14 -0.61 -15.69 7.06
CA ARG A 14 -0.50 -16.71 6.01
C ARG A 14 -0.97 -16.21 4.64
N ALA A 15 -1.14 -14.89 4.48
CA ALA A 15 -1.64 -14.24 3.27
C ALA A 15 -3.07 -14.65 2.86
N LEU A 16 -3.86 -15.20 3.79
CA LEU A 16 -5.29 -15.46 3.58
C LEU A 16 -6.11 -14.20 3.87
N PRO A 17 -7.19 -13.93 3.11
CA PRO A 17 -8.07 -12.78 3.37
C PRO A 17 -8.63 -12.82 4.79
N ASP A 18 -8.60 -11.69 5.47
CA ASP A 18 -9.22 -11.50 6.78
C ASP A 18 -9.67 -10.04 6.91
N PRO A 19 -10.85 -9.69 6.39
CA PRO A 19 -11.32 -8.30 6.35
C PRO A 19 -11.64 -7.73 7.74
N ASP A 20 -11.86 -8.58 8.74
CA ASP A 20 -12.30 -8.17 10.07
C ASP A 20 -11.14 -7.97 11.04
N TYR A 21 -10.09 -8.82 10.95
CA TYR A 21 -8.97 -8.81 11.91
C TYR A 21 -7.60 -8.85 11.24
N GLY A 22 -7.55 -8.90 9.90
CA GLY A 22 -6.32 -8.96 9.14
C GLY A 22 -5.48 -7.69 9.26
N ILE A 23 -4.20 -7.83 8.97
CA ILE A 23 -3.25 -6.72 8.91
C ILE A 23 -3.17 -6.25 7.46
N ARG A 24 -3.25 -4.93 7.27
CA ARG A 24 -3.02 -4.29 5.98
C ARG A 24 -1.52 -4.16 5.71
N LEU A 25 -1.08 -4.60 4.54
CA LEU A 25 0.30 -4.49 4.10
C LEU A 25 0.46 -3.39 3.03
N PHE A 26 1.57 -2.66 3.12
CA PHE A 26 2.02 -1.71 2.11
C PHE A 26 3.46 -2.03 1.71
N ILE A 27 3.72 -2.06 0.40
CA ILE A 27 5.07 -1.95 -0.16
C ILE A 27 5.23 -0.49 -0.58
N VAL A 28 6.31 0.16 -0.10
CA VAL A 28 6.62 1.57 -0.42
C VAL A 28 8.09 1.67 -0.83
N GLY A 29 8.45 0.95 -1.90
CA GLY A 29 9.80 0.88 -2.46
C GLY A 29 10.15 2.03 -3.40
N THR A 30 9.48 3.18 -3.26
CA THR A 30 9.43 4.25 -4.28
C THR A 30 10.35 5.43 -3.97
N GLY A 31 11.25 5.31 -2.98
CA GLY A 31 12.05 6.41 -2.43
C GLY A 31 13.22 6.95 -3.28
N GLY A 32 13.44 6.47 -4.51
CA GLY A 32 14.40 7.08 -5.45
C GLY A 32 15.34 6.12 -6.20
N GLY A 33 15.31 4.82 -5.90
CA GLY A 33 15.96 3.80 -6.73
C GLY A 33 15.12 3.45 -7.96
N VAL A 34 15.72 2.88 -9.02
CA VAL A 34 15.00 2.50 -10.25
C VAL A 34 13.75 1.68 -9.94
N LEU A 35 12.59 2.17 -10.35
CA LEU A 35 11.32 1.49 -10.16
C LEU A 35 11.26 0.18 -10.96
N ARG A 36 10.51 -0.79 -10.46
CA ARG A 36 10.35 -2.10 -11.08
C ARG A 36 8.87 -2.42 -11.26
N GLY A 37 8.55 -3.09 -12.36
CA GLY A 37 7.24 -3.69 -12.55
C GLY A 37 6.97 -4.79 -11.53
N VAL A 38 5.69 -5.15 -11.38
CA VAL A 38 5.25 -6.34 -10.66
C VAL A 38 5.20 -7.55 -11.61
N GLN A 39 5.04 -8.75 -11.06
CA GLN A 39 4.75 -9.94 -11.85
C GLN A 39 3.47 -9.76 -12.69
N ASP A 40 3.38 -10.44 -13.83
CA ASP A 40 2.22 -10.34 -14.73
C ASP A 40 0.88 -10.64 -14.02
N THR A 41 0.92 -11.51 -13.02
CA THR A 41 -0.21 -11.79 -12.13
C THR A 41 0.10 -11.26 -10.72
N PRO A 42 -0.58 -10.18 -10.29
CA PRO A 42 -0.51 -9.70 -8.92
C PRO A 42 -0.98 -10.74 -7.90
N HIS A 43 -0.59 -10.55 -6.64
CA HIS A 43 -1.13 -11.36 -5.56
C HIS A 43 -2.66 -11.19 -5.47
N PRO A 44 -3.44 -12.24 -5.12
CA PRO A 44 -4.91 -12.13 -5.06
C PRO A 44 -5.46 -11.08 -4.07
N GLN A 45 -4.62 -10.60 -3.17
CA GLN A 45 -4.97 -9.57 -2.18
C GLN A 45 -4.45 -8.18 -2.56
N SER A 46 -3.77 -8.02 -3.69
CA SER A 46 -3.31 -6.72 -4.17
C SER A 46 -4.53 -5.86 -4.54
N GLU A 47 -4.67 -4.69 -3.90
CA GLU A 47 -5.78 -3.76 -4.14
C GLU A 47 -5.35 -2.55 -4.98
N ARG A 48 -4.08 -2.14 -4.88
CA ARG A 48 -3.53 -1.03 -5.64
C ARG A 48 -2.05 -1.24 -5.92
N ILE A 49 -1.63 -1.01 -7.16
CA ILE A 49 -0.23 -1.08 -7.59
C ILE A 49 0.11 0.19 -8.35
N VAL A 50 1.29 0.77 -8.08
CA VAL A 50 1.87 1.89 -8.82
C VAL A 50 3.35 1.62 -9.05
N THR A 51 3.75 1.51 -10.31
CA THR A 51 5.12 1.11 -10.73
C THR A 51 5.91 2.22 -11.41
N GLU A 52 5.28 3.36 -11.73
CA GLU A 52 5.87 4.41 -12.58
C GLU A 52 6.19 5.70 -11.83
N HIS A 53 5.74 5.83 -10.57
CA HIS A 53 5.88 7.07 -9.80
C HIS A 53 6.68 6.86 -8.52
N HIS A 54 7.70 7.71 -8.35
CA HIS A 54 8.31 7.93 -7.05
C HIS A 54 7.35 8.67 -6.14
N GLY A 55 7.43 8.39 -4.83
CA GLY A 55 6.53 9.01 -3.87
C GLY A 55 6.76 8.51 -2.46
N VAL A 56 5.89 8.96 -1.57
CA VAL A 56 5.93 8.62 -0.15
C VAL A 56 4.54 8.22 0.34
N LEU A 57 4.51 7.33 1.33
CA LEU A 57 3.29 7.04 2.08
C LEU A 57 3.17 8.01 3.24
N ARG A 58 2.08 8.76 3.28
CA ARG A 58 1.66 9.56 4.44
C ARG A 58 0.62 8.79 5.23
N LEU A 59 0.86 8.63 6.52
CA LEU A 59 -0.10 8.03 7.46
C LEU A 59 -0.57 9.08 8.45
N ALA A 60 -1.89 9.17 8.62
CA ALA A 60 -2.52 9.90 9.70
C ALA A 60 -3.12 8.87 10.67
N LEU A 61 -2.67 8.90 11.93
CA LEU A 61 -3.07 7.94 12.96
C LEU A 61 -4.00 8.63 13.96
N GLY A 62 -5.15 8.03 14.20
CA GLY A 62 -6.15 8.47 15.18
C GLY A 62 -6.50 7.36 16.17
N PRO A 63 -7.32 7.66 17.20
CA PRO A 63 -7.81 6.64 18.12
C PRO A 63 -8.69 5.61 17.40
N GLY A 64 -8.18 4.39 17.25
CA GLY A 64 -8.93 3.28 16.64
C GLY A 64 -9.14 3.41 15.12
N GLU A 65 -8.40 4.29 14.45
CA GLU A 65 -8.46 4.46 13.00
C GLU A 65 -7.14 4.98 12.43
N TYR A 66 -6.94 4.77 11.14
CA TYR A 66 -5.85 5.37 10.39
C TYR A 66 -6.33 5.73 8.99
N ALA A 67 -5.70 6.75 8.42
CA ALA A 67 -5.84 7.09 7.02
C ALA A 67 -4.47 7.06 6.34
N TRP A 68 -4.46 6.74 5.06
CA TRP A 68 -3.25 6.74 4.25
C TRP A 68 -3.44 7.53 2.96
N GLU A 69 -2.35 8.11 2.49
CA GLU A 69 -2.22 8.67 1.15
C GLU A 69 -0.85 8.28 0.60
N PHE A 70 -0.81 7.73 -0.62
CA PHE A 70 0.42 7.66 -1.40
C PHE A 70 0.51 8.89 -2.29
N VAL A 71 1.47 9.77 -1.98
CA VAL A 71 1.67 11.05 -2.65
C VAL A 71 2.94 10.94 -3.50
N ASP A 72 2.82 11.20 -4.79
CA ASP A 72 3.98 11.20 -5.68
C ASP A 72 4.81 12.49 -5.60
N VAL A 73 5.94 12.51 -6.31
CA VAL A 73 6.86 13.66 -6.32
C VAL A 73 6.27 14.93 -6.95
N ASP A 74 5.21 14.81 -7.74
CA ASP A 74 4.47 15.95 -8.30
C ASP A 74 3.38 16.45 -7.33
N GLY A 75 3.27 15.84 -6.16
CA GLY A 75 2.24 16.14 -5.15
C GLY A 75 0.88 15.52 -5.46
N GLN A 76 0.77 14.64 -6.45
CA GLN A 76 -0.49 13.98 -6.79
C GLN A 76 -0.74 12.78 -5.89
N ILE A 77 -1.97 12.66 -5.39
CA ILE A 77 -2.41 11.50 -4.63
C ILE A 77 -2.71 10.36 -5.61
N ARG A 78 -1.95 9.27 -5.51
CA ARG A 78 -2.06 8.09 -6.37
C ARG A 78 -2.80 6.92 -5.73
N ASP A 79 -2.89 6.91 -4.40
CA ASP A 79 -3.77 6.04 -3.62
C ASP A 79 -4.15 6.74 -2.31
N GLN A 80 -5.35 6.48 -1.81
CA GLN A 80 -5.77 6.97 -0.50
C GLN A 80 -6.87 6.08 0.08
N GLY A 81 -6.98 6.12 1.40
CA GLY A 81 -8.08 5.46 2.10
C GLY A 81 -7.98 5.63 3.61
N ARG A 82 -8.89 4.96 4.30
CA ARG A 82 -8.94 4.90 5.76
C ARG A 82 -9.46 3.56 6.20
N ASP A 83 -9.08 3.15 7.40
CA ASP A 83 -9.58 1.95 8.03
C ASP A 83 -9.68 2.12 9.55
N ARG A 84 -10.40 1.20 10.18
CA ARG A 84 -10.47 1.11 11.64
C ARG A 84 -9.43 0.12 12.17
N CYS A 85 -8.99 0.34 13.39
CA CYS A 85 -8.19 -0.63 14.12
C CYS A 85 -9.11 -1.56 14.93
N HIS A 86 -8.56 -2.72 15.30
CA HIS A 86 -9.23 -3.82 15.97
C HIS A 86 -8.70 -3.99 17.39
#